data_AF-A0A9P7AF23-F1
#
_entry.id   AF-A0A9P7AF23-F1
#
_cell.length_a   1.000
_cell.length_b   1.000
_cell.length_c   1.000
_cell.angle_alpha   90.00
_cell.angle_beta   90.00
_cell.angle_gamma   90.00
#
_symmetry.space_group_name_H-M   'P 1'
#
loop_
_entity.id
_entity.type
_entity.pdbx_description
1 polymer ?
#
loop_
_entity_poly.entity_id
_entity_poly.type
_entity_poly.pdbx_seq_one_letter_code
_entity_poly.pdbx_strand_id
1 'polypeptide(L)'
;MTREGSKNAHKDFKHQAQFNLDGVGWFSKEELEGATYPRLCEPGNDVGPLKLVMNLYHHAQAHAGQYAFLSLHTQTPMAAATHEMAHNSSTYTVVTNRGSILWSRIVYATNMYASYLLPFLVGPDGIIRTRAQVLAILASVGTDQIV
;
A
#
# COMPACT_ATOMS: atom_id res chain seq x y z
N MET A 1 -12.01 -9.00 20.31
CA MET A 1 -12.13 -7.79 21.16
C MET A 1 -12.80 -8.21 22.47
N THR A 2 -12.24 -7.88 23.62
CA THR A 2 -12.83 -8.19 24.94
C THR A 2 -13.79 -7.06 25.38
N ARG A 3 -14.71 -7.35 26.31
CA ARG A 3 -15.61 -6.33 26.89
C ARG A 3 -14.85 -5.14 27.47
N GLU A 4 -13.70 -5.40 28.08
CA GLU A 4 -12.83 -4.40 28.66
C GLU A 4 -12.13 -3.55 27.58
N GLY A 5 -11.68 -4.17 26.50
CA GLY A 5 -11.14 -3.45 25.33
C GLY A 5 -12.15 -2.51 24.67
N SER A 6 -13.44 -2.89 24.62
CA SER A 6 -14.50 -2.02 24.08
C SER A 6 -14.78 -0.79 24.97
N LYS A 7 -14.75 -0.95 26.30
CA LYS A 7 -14.91 0.17 27.24
C LYS A 7 -13.75 1.17 27.16
N ASN A 8 -12.52 0.66 27.03
CA ASN A 8 -11.34 1.51 26.89
C ASN A 8 -11.37 2.29 25.57
N ALA A 9 -11.72 1.63 24.45
CA ALA A 9 -11.86 2.30 23.16
C ALA A 9 -12.93 3.41 23.17
N HIS A 10 -14.05 3.22 23.85
CA HIS A 10 -15.09 4.25 23.99
C HIS A 10 -14.63 5.45 24.81
N LYS A 11 -13.87 5.18 25.89
CA LYS A 11 -13.29 6.23 26.72
C LYS A 11 -12.28 7.03 25.90
N ASP A 12 -11.43 6.36 25.13
CA ASP A 12 -10.44 7.04 24.28
C ASP A 12 -11.13 7.89 23.22
N PHE A 13 -12.18 7.39 22.54
CA PHE A 13 -12.98 8.15 21.57
C PHE A 13 -13.55 9.46 22.17
N LYS A 14 -14.07 9.40 23.40
CA LYS A 14 -14.63 10.60 24.08
C LYS A 14 -13.58 11.62 24.51
N HIS A 15 -12.31 11.24 24.64
CA HIS A 15 -11.24 12.10 25.14
C HIS A 15 -10.43 12.78 24.01
N GLN A 16 -10.85 12.69 22.74
CA GLN A 16 -10.08 13.22 21.61
C GLN A 16 -10.45 14.66 21.25
N ALA A 17 -9.78 15.62 21.88
CA ALA A 17 -9.93 17.05 21.56
C ALA A 17 -9.06 17.53 20.38
N GLN A 18 -8.25 16.66 19.75
CA GLN A 18 -7.20 17.05 18.79
C GLN A 18 -7.35 16.50 17.36
N PHE A 19 -8.31 15.62 17.09
CA PHE A 19 -8.50 15.01 15.76
C PHE A 19 -9.81 15.48 15.14
N ASN A 20 -9.81 15.77 13.84
CA ASN A 20 -11.05 15.94 13.09
C ASN A 20 -11.69 14.55 12.91
N LEU A 21 -12.84 14.35 13.55
CA LEU A 21 -13.63 13.12 13.51
C LEU A 21 -14.91 13.29 12.69
N ASP A 22 -14.97 14.28 11.79
CA ASP A 22 -16.11 14.49 10.91
C ASP A 22 -16.45 13.20 10.15
N GLY A 23 -17.67 12.69 10.34
CA GLY A 23 -18.15 11.44 9.75
C GLY A 23 -17.83 10.16 10.54
N VAL A 24 -17.01 10.23 11.58
CA VAL A 24 -16.71 9.07 12.44
C VAL A 24 -17.76 8.94 13.54
N GLY A 25 -18.48 7.82 13.54
CA GLY A 25 -19.56 7.55 14.49
C GLY A 25 -19.23 6.40 15.45
N TRP A 26 -19.67 6.52 16.70
CA TRP A 26 -19.70 5.38 17.61
C TRP A 26 -21.08 4.71 17.53
N PHE A 27 -21.11 3.46 17.11
CA PHE A 27 -22.32 2.66 17.04
C PHE A 27 -22.36 1.67 18.19
N SER A 28 -23.46 1.71 18.94
CA SER A 28 -23.79 0.72 19.95
C SER A 28 -24.04 -0.64 19.31
N LYS A 29 -24.10 -1.68 20.16
CA LYS A 29 -24.36 -3.04 19.66
C LYS A 29 -25.77 -3.14 19.08
N GLU A 30 -26.71 -2.40 19.67
CA GLU A 30 -28.12 -2.39 19.33
C GLU A 30 -28.38 -1.75 17.96
N GLU A 31 -27.50 -0.83 17.54
CA GLU A 31 -27.57 -0.16 16.24
C GLU A 31 -26.94 -0.98 15.10
N LEU A 32 -26.19 -2.06 15.41
CA LEU A 32 -25.47 -2.87 14.42
C LEU A 32 -25.98 -4.30 14.40
N GLU A 33 -26.74 -4.65 13.37
CA GLU A 33 -27.16 -6.03 13.15
C GLU A 33 -25.96 -6.98 13.02
N GLY A 34 -26.00 -8.09 13.76
CA GLY A 34 -24.94 -9.10 13.75
C GLY A 34 -23.66 -8.73 14.51
N ALA A 35 -23.57 -7.55 15.12
CA ALA A 35 -22.39 -7.18 15.91
C ALA A 35 -22.43 -7.76 17.32
N THR A 36 -21.32 -8.38 17.76
CA THR A 36 -21.18 -8.86 19.15
C THR A 36 -20.82 -7.73 20.13
N TYR A 37 -20.20 -6.66 19.62
CA TYR A 37 -19.68 -5.53 20.40
C TYR A 37 -19.92 -4.21 19.65
N PRO A 38 -20.02 -3.07 20.36
CA PRO A 38 -20.01 -1.74 19.77
C PRO A 38 -18.81 -1.53 18.84
N ARG A 39 -18.97 -0.70 17.81
CA ARG A 39 -17.91 -0.41 16.83
C ARG A 39 -17.78 1.08 16.58
N LEU A 40 -16.54 1.48 16.33
CA LEU A 40 -16.24 2.71 15.62
C LEU A 40 -16.56 2.50 14.14
N CYS A 41 -17.33 3.41 13.55
CA CYS A 41 -17.65 3.42 12.14
C CYS A 41 -17.01 4.64 11.50
N GLU A 42 -16.15 4.39 10.53
CA GLU A 42 -15.49 5.41 9.73
C GLU A 42 -15.95 5.23 8.28
N PRO A 43 -16.31 6.32 7.57
CA PRO A 43 -16.69 6.24 6.18
C PRO A 43 -15.46 5.88 5.35
N GLY A 44 -15.36 4.60 4.99
CA GLY A 44 -14.32 4.05 4.13
C GLY A 44 -14.93 3.48 2.86
N ASN A 45 -14.25 3.65 1.73
CA ASN A 45 -14.62 3.00 0.49
C ASN A 45 -13.60 1.90 0.17
N ASP A 46 -14.09 0.73 -0.19
CA ASP A 46 -13.25 -0.34 -0.71
C ASP A 46 -12.82 0.00 -2.14
N VAL A 47 -11.50 -0.03 -2.37
CA VAL A 47 -10.92 0.11 -3.71
C VAL A 47 -10.30 -1.20 -4.13
N GLY A 48 -10.54 -1.61 -5.38
CA GLY A 48 -9.84 -2.76 -5.96
C GLY A 48 -8.39 -2.39 -6.24
N PRO A 49 -7.39 -2.89 -5.48
CA PRO A 49 -6.02 -2.36 -5.56
C PRO A 49 -5.39 -2.54 -6.94
N LEU A 50 -5.68 -3.68 -7.59
CA LEU A 50 -5.19 -3.96 -8.94
C LEU A 50 -5.73 -2.96 -9.98
N LYS A 51 -7.04 -2.65 -9.92
CA LYS A 51 -7.66 -1.68 -10.82
C LYS A 51 -7.12 -0.27 -10.58
N LEU A 52 -6.92 0.10 -9.31
CA LEU A 52 -6.35 1.38 -8.93
C LEU A 52 -4.95 1.57 -9.53
N VAL A 53 -4.04 0.60 -9.31
CA VAL A 53 -2.66 0.68 -9.85
C VAL A 53 -2.66 0.74 -11.38
N MET A 54 -3.51 -0.04 -12.04
CA MET A 54 -3.64 -0.01 -13.49
C MET A 54 -4.09 1.36 -13.99
N ASN A 55 -5.09 1.97 -13.35
CA ASN A 55 -5.55 3.31 -13.69
C ASN A 55 -4.47 4.38 -13.45
N LEU A 56 -3.69 4.28 -12.37
CA LEU A 56 -2.57 5.19 -12.11
C LEU A 56 -1.50 5.09 -13.20
N TYR A 57 -1.16 3.88 -13.66
CA TYR A 57 -0.21 3.70 -14.76
C TYR A 57 -0.73 4.32 -16.06
N HIS A 58 -1.97 4.05 -16.44
CA HIS A 58 -2.57 4.63 -17.65
C HIS A 58 -2.66 6.15 -17.57
N HIS A 59 -2.98 6.69 -16.39
CA HIS A 59 -2.98 8.13 -16.16
C HIS A 59 -1.59 8.73 -16.32
N ALA A 60 -0.55 8.12 -15.72
CA ALA A 60 0.83 8.56 -15.87
C ALA A 60 1.31 8.48 -17.33
N GLN A 61 0.93 7.42 -18.05
CA GLN A 61 1.26 7.25 -19.46
C GLN A 61 0.61 8.33 -20.34
N ALA A 62 -0.66 8.66 -20.09
CA ALA A 62 -1.36 9.71 -20.81
C ALA A 62 -0.74 11.11 -20.57
N HIS A 63 -0.24 11.36 -19.35
CA HIS A 63 0.37 12.63 -18.97
C HIS A 63 1.87 12.74 -19.33
N ALA A 64 2.57 11.63 -19.52
CA ALA A 64 3.98 11.63 -19.92
C ALA A 64 4.19 12.39 -21.25
N GLY A 65 3.23 12.28 -22.18
CA GLY A 65 3.06 13.18 -23.32
C GLY A 65 4.35 13.47 -24.09
N GLN A 66 4.61 14.75 -24.37
CA GLN A 66 5.80 15.22 -25.08
C GLN A 66 7.03 15.41 -24.16
N TYR A 67 6.84 15.40 -22.84
CA TYR A 67 7.86 15.80 -21.87
C TYR A 67 8.65 14.62 -21.31
N ALA A 68 8.07 13.41 -21.35
CA ALA A 68 8.71 12.20 -20.85
C ALA A 68 8.25 10.98 -21.64
N PHE A 69 9.16 10.00 -21.78
CA PHE A 69 8.82 8.69 -22.33
C PHE A 69 8.67 7.68 -21.18
N LEU A 70 7.46 7.17 -20.98
CA LEU A 70 7.18 6.15 -19.97
C LEU A 70 7.04 4.77 -20.63
N SER A 71 7.95 3.86 -20.31
CA SER A 71 7.94 2.46 -20.75
C SER A 71 7.83 1.52 -19.56
N LEU A 72 7.07 0.42 -19.74
CA LEU A 72 6.91 -0.62 -18.73
C LEU A 72 7.55 -1.92 -19.21
N HIS A 73 8.56 -2.37 -18.48
CA HIS A 73 9.24 -3.64 -18.74
C HIS A 73 8.84 -4.66 -17.67
N THR A 74 7.85 -5.50 -17.97
CA THR A 74 7.47 -6.62 -17.09
C THR A 74 8.45 -7.78 -17.24
N GLN A 75 8.44 -8.74 -16.30
CA GLN A 75 9.32 -9.93 -16.33
C GLN A 75 10.81 -9.60 -16.51
N THR A 76 11.22 -8.45 -15.97
CA THR A 76 12.60 -7.94 -16.05
C THR A 76 13.07 -7.62 -14.63
N PRO A 77 13.22 -8.65 -13.76
CA PRO A 77 13.65 -8.44 -12.39
C PRO A 77 15.06 -7.85 -12.39
N MET A 78 15.26 -6.84 -11.54
CA MET A 78 16.57 -6.26 -11.30
C MET A 78 17.38 -7.18 -10.39
N ALA A 79 18.56 -7.57 -10.84
CA ALA A 79 19.46 -8.45 -10.09
C ALA A 79 20.43 -7.65 -9.20
N ALA A 80 20.90 -6.50 -9.69
CA ALA A 80 21.82 -5.62 -8.98
C ALA A 80 21.75 -4.20 -9.54
N ALA A 81 22.21 -3.23 -8.76
CA ALA A 81 22.48 -1.89 -9.22
C ALA A 81 23.82 -1.42 -8.64
N THR A 82 24.69 -0.90 -9.49
CA THR A 82 25.97 -0.30 -9.07
C THR A 82 25.94 1.19 -9.36
N HIS A 83 26.58 1.96 -8.48
CA HIS A 83 26.70 3.40 -8.63
C HIS A 83 28.15 3.74 -8.95
N GLU A 84 28.35 4.41 -10.07
CA GLU A 84 29.65 4.92 -10.51
C GLU A 84 29.64 6.44 -10.41
N MET A 85 30.48 6.98 -9.52
CA MET A 85 30.78 8.39 -9.46
C MET A 85 32.10 8.65 -10.17
N ALA A 86 32.04 9.29 -11.33
CA ALA A 86 33.20 9.93 -11.96
C ALA A 86 33.12 11.44 -11.75
N HIS A 87 34.26 12.14 -11.80
CA HIS A 87 34.48 13.52 -11.37
C HIS A 87 33.34 14.55 -11.57
N ASN A 88 32.46 14.41 -12.58
CA ASN A 88 31.25 15.21 -12.78
C ASN A 88 30.00 14.43 -13.23
N SER A 89 29.99 13.09 -13.17
CA SER A 89 28.85 12.26 -13.58
C SER A 89 28.55 11.17 -12.57
N SER A 90 27.28 11.12 -12.17
CA SER A 90 26.71 10.04 -11.35
C SER A 90 25.88 9.16 -12.28
N THR A 91 26.34 7.94 -12.53
CA THR A 91 25.65 6.97 -13.37
C THR A 91 25.39 5.71 -12.59
N TYR A 92 24.19 5.17 -12.74
CA TYR A 92 23.81 3.89 -12.20
C TYR A 92 23.77 2.85 -13.31
N THR A 93 24.40 1.71 -13.08
CA THR A 93 24.28 0.54 -13.94
C THR A 93 23.30 -0.44 -13.29
N VAL A 94 22.17 -0.66 -13.95
CA VAL A 94 21.12 -1.60 -13.52
C VAL A 94 21.29 -2.90 -14.29
N VAL A 95 21.50 -4.00 -13.56
CA VAL A 95 21.66 -5.34 -14.14
C VAL A 95 20.34 -6.09 -14.07
N THR A 96 19.88 -6.61 -15.20
CA THR A 96 18.66 -7.42 -15.31
C THR A 96 18.97 -8.75 -16.00
N ASN A 97 18.03 -9.69 -15.95
CA ASN A 97 18.12 -10.95 -16.71
C ASN A 97 18.11 -10.77 -18.24
N ARG A 98 17.75 -9.58 -18.74
CA ARG A 98 17.72 -9.25 -20.17
C ARG A 98 18.90 -8.39 -20.62
N GLY A 99 19.81 -8.05 -19.71
CA GLY A 99 20.97 -7.19 -19.96
C GLY A 99 21.05 -6.02 -18.97
N SER A 100 22.07 -5.19 -19.17
CA SER A 100 22.35 -4.03 -18.32
C SER A 100 21.92 -2.73 -18.98
N ILE A 101 21.42 -1.79 -18.19
CA ILE A 101 20.98 -0.47 -18.64
C ILE A 101 21.56 0.63 -17.75
N LEU A 102 21.90 1.77 -18.35
CA LEU A 102 22.50 2.92 -17.66
C LEU A 102 21.45 4.00 -17.38
N TRP A 103 21.46 4.55 -16.17
CA TRP A 103 20.53 5.59 -15.72
C TRP A 103 21.21 6.65 -14.88
N SER A 104 20.67 7.87 -14.87
CA SER A 104 21.15 8.95 -13.99
C SER A 104 20.59 8.85 -12.56
N ARG A 105 19.42 8.22 -12.39
CA ARG A 105 18.70 8.07 -11.12
C ARG A 105 17.95 6.75 -11.07
N ILE A 106 17.81 6.19 -9.87
CA ILE A 106 17.01 4.99 -9.59
C ILE A 106 16.04 5.32 -8.44
N VAL A 107 14.79 4.87 -8.57
CA VAL A 107 13.80 4.86 -7.49
C VAL A 107 13.44 3.41 -7.17
N TYR A 108 13.75 2.96 -5.96
CA TYR A 108 13.41 1.62 -5.50
C TYR A 108 11.98 1.58 -4.95
N ALA A 109 11.04 1.11 -5.78
CA ALA A 109 9.63 0.93 -5.42
C ALA A 109 9.24 -0.57 -5.35
N THR A 110 10.13 -1.41 -4.82
CA THR A 110 9.97 -2.89 -4.79
C THR A 110 9.35 -3.41 -3.48
N ASN A 111 8.78 -2.52 -2.66
CA ASN A 111 8.16 -2.83 -1.37
C ASN A 111 9.08 -3.69 -0.49
N MET A 112 8.56 -4.83 -0.01
CA MET A 112 9.28 -5.73 0.89
C MET A 112 10.57 -6.32 0.31
N TYR A 113 10.73 -6.26 -1.03
CA TYR A 113 11.93 -6.75 -1.72
C TYR A 113 13.02 -5.69 -1.85
N ALA A 114 12.82 -4.46 -1.36
CA ALA A 114 13.86 -3.43 -1.39
C ALA A 114 15.11 -3.87 -0.62
N SER A 115 14.94 -4.63 0.47
CA SER A 115 16.06 -5.17 1.26
C SER A 115 16.94 -6.17 0.51
N TYR A 116 16.45 -6.76 -0.59
CA TYR A 116 17.29 -7.59 -1.48
C TYR A 116 18.33 -6.76 -2.23
N LEU A 117 17.99 -5.51 -2.60
CA LEU A 117 18.85 -4.61 -3.37
C LEU A 117 19.60 -3.62 -2.48
N LEU A 118 19.06 -3.36 -1.29
CA LEU A 118 19.57 -2.39 -0.32
C LEU A 118 19.83 -3.13 1.00
N PRO A 119 21.02 -3.74 1.18
CA PRO A 119 21.29 -4.62 2.33
C PRO A 119 21.15 -3.94 3.70
N PHE A 120 21.30 -2.61 3.77
CA PHE A 120 21.10 -1.86 5.01
C PHE A 120 19.64 -1.83 5.49
N LEU A 121 18.68 -2.26 4.65
CA LEU A 121 17.28 -2.42 5.02
C LEU A 121 16.96 -3.83 5.53
N VAL A 122 17.95 -4.71 5.68
CA VAL A 122 17.78 -6.06 6.23
C VAL A 122 17.90 -6.03 7.75
N GLY A 123 16.98 -6.71 8.45
CA GLY A 123 17.09 -6.95 9.89
C GLY A 123 15.86 -6.51 10.69
N PRO A 124 15.92 -6.62 12.04
CA PRO A 124 14.82 -6.24 12.93
C PRO A 124 14.54 -4.72 12.92
N ASP A 125 15.56 -3.91 12.65
CA ASP A 125 15.44 -2.45 12.51
C ASP A 125 15.14 -2.01 11.06
N GLY A 126 14.98 -2.98 10.15
CA GLY A 126 14.74 -2.77 8.73
C GLY A 126 13.37 -3.27 8.27
N ILE A 127 13.31 -3.78 7.04
CA ILE A 127 12.09 -4.32 6.45
C ILE A 127 11.82 -5.73 7.01
N ILE A 128 10.77 -5.84 7.84
CA ILE A 128 10.24 -7.12 8.31
C ILE A 128 9.14 -7.59 7.36
N ARG A 129 9.33 -8.79 6.78
CA ARG A 129 8.36 -9.40 5.87
C ARG A 129 7.26 -10.10 6.66
N THR A 130 6.03 -9.59 6.56
CA THR A 130 4.86 -10.21 7.18
C THR A 130 3.97 -10.82 6.10
N ARG A 131 3.76 -12.14 6.19
CA ARG A 131 2.86 -12.86 5.30
C ARG A 131 1.42 -12.73 5.79
N ALA A 132 0.54 -12.24 4.93
CA ALA A 132 -0.91 -12.25 5.14
C ALA A 132 -1.58 -13.16 4.11
N GLN A 133 -2.69 -13.78 4.49
CA GLN A 133 -3.54 -14.56 3.59
C GLN A 133 -4.97 -14.04 3.73
N VAL A 134 -5.65 -13.90 2.60
CA VAL A 134 -7.04 -13.42 2.53
C VAL A 134 -7.85 -14.47 1.78
N LEU A 135 -9.05 -14.76 2.26
CA LEU A 135 -10.01 -15.63 1.61
C LEU A 135 -11.19 -14.79 1.11
N ALA A 136 -11.52 -14.91 -0.17
CA ALA A 136 -12.76 -14.37 -0.71
C ALA A 136 -13.85 -15.44 -0.57
N ILE A 137 -14.99 -15.04 -0.01
CA ILE A 137 -16.20 -15.87 0.05
C ILE A 137 -17.30 -15.19 -0.75
N LEU A 138 -18.18 -15.98 -1.36
CA LEU A 138 -19.36 -15.43 -2.01
C LEU A 138 -20.33 -14.94 -0.93
N ALA A 139 -20.91 -13.77 -1.16
CA ALA A 139 -22.04 -13.32 -0.35
C ALA A 139 -23.20 -14.31 -0.53
N SER A 140 -23.88 -14.64 0.57
CA SER A 140 -25.08 -15.50 0.54
C SER A 140 -26.31 -14.77 0.00
N VAL A 141 -26.19 -13.47 -0.27
CA VAL A 141 -27.24 -12.59 -0.78
C VAL A 141 -26.89 -12.13 -2.19
N GLY A 142 -27.91 -11.93 -3.03
CA GLY A 142 -27.75 -11.36 -4.37
C GLY A 142 -27.37 -9.88 -4.31
N THR A 143 -26.79 -9.36 -5.40
CA THR A 143 -26.42 -7.95 -5.56
C THR A 143 -27.58 -6.99 -5.32
N ASP A 144 -28.81 -7.43 -5.59
CA ASP A 144 -30.05 -6.68 -5.43
C ASP A 144 -30.35 -6.31 -3.96
N GLN A 145 -29.65 -6.95 -3.02
CA GLN A 145 -29.80 -6.76 -1.57
C GLN A 145 -28.55 -6.13 -0.92
N ILE A 146 -27.50 -5.85 -1.70
CA ILE A 146 -26.29 -5.15 -1.23
C ILE A 146 -26.50 -3.67 -1.51
N VAL A 147 -27.00 -2.94 -0.50
CA VAL A 147 -27.23 -1.49 -0.54
C VAL A 147 -26.00 -0.74 -0.04
#